data_AF-A0A963G7K9-F1
#
_entry.id   AF-A0A963G7K9-F1
#
_cell.length_a   1.000
_cell.length_b   1.000
_cell.length_c   1.000
_cell.angle_alpha   90.00
_cell.angle_beta   90.00
_cell.angle_gamma   90.00
#
_symmetry.space_group_name_H-M   'P 1'
#
loop_
_entity.id
_entity.type
_entity.pdbx_description
1 polymer ?
#
loop_
_entity_poly.entity_id
_entity_poly.type
_entity_poly.pdbx_seq_one_letter_code
_entity_poly.pdbx_strand_id
1 'polypeptide(L)'
;MLNGPLVVLTSFLYLGLLFAIAYWADRRADTGRSVIANPTVYALSLAVYCTAWTYYGSVGRAAASGVGFLPIYLGPTLAATLWVFLLLKMVRISKSQRITSIADFVSSRYGKSHL
;
A
#
# COMPACT_ATOMS: atom_id res chain seq x y z
N MET A 1 -27.14 12.72 15.95
CA MET A 1 -26.94 12.99 14.50
C MET A 1 -25.65 13.78 14.36
N LEU A 2 -24.72 13.36 13.51
CA LEU A 2 -23.46 14.11 13.30
C LEU A 2 -23.78 15.46 12.64
N ASN A 3 -23.16 16.54 13.12
CA ASN A 3 -23.39 17.88 12.59
C ASN A 3 -22.73 18.02 11.21
N GLY A 4 -23.50 18.31 10.16
CA GLY A 4 -23.02 18.32 8.76
C GLY A 4 -21.79 19.20 8.53
N PRO A 5 -21.78 20.47 8.97
CA PRO A 5 -20.61 21.35 8.95
C PRO A 5 -19.37 20.76 9.64
N LEU A 6 -19.55 20.02 10.74
CA LEU A 6 -18.44 19.41 11.48
C LEU A 6 -17.79 18.28 10.67
N VAL A 7 -18.59 17.48 9.96
CA VAL A 7 -18.09 16.42 9.06
C VAL A 7 -17.28 17.02 7.91
N VAL A 8 -17.82 18.08 7.29
CA VAL A 8 -17.15 18.78 6.19
C VAL A 8 -15.82 19.37 6.67
N LEU A 9 -15.83 20.12 7.78
CA LEU A 9 -14.63 20.72 8.35
C LEU A 9 -13.56 19.68 8.67
N THR A 10 -13.94 18.58 9.32
CA THR A 10 -13.03 17.49 9.67
C THR A 10 -12.43 16.83 8.43
N SER A 11 -13.23 16.64 7.38
CA SER A 11 -12.77 16.05 6.12
C SER A 11 -11.75 16.92 5.40
N PHE A 12 -12.00 18.22 5.31
CA PHE A 12 -11.05 19.17 4.73
C PHE A 12 -9.76 19.28 5.57
N LEU A 13 -9.88 19.28 6.89
CA LEU A 13 -8.72 19.32 7.79
C LEU A 13 -7.87 18.05 7.63
N TYR A 14 -8.50 16.88 7.56
CA TYR A 14 -7.83 15.61 7.33
C TYR A 14 -7.09 15.59 5.99
N LEU A 15 -7.76 15.94 4.88
CA LEU A 15 -7.13 16.01 3.57
C LEU A 15 -6.00 17.04 3.53
N GLY A 16 -6.23 18.24 4.07
CA GLY A 16 -5.21 19.29 4.15
C GLY A 16 -3.97 18.83 4.92
N LEU A 17 -4.16 18.11 6.03
CA LEU A 17 -3.06 17.52 6.79
C LEU A 17 -2.29 16.47 6.00
N LEU A 18 -2.97 15.57 5.28
CA LEU A 18 -2.31 14.58 4.41
C LEU A 18 -1.47 15.26 3.32
N PHE A 19 -2.03 16.25 2.64
CA PHE A 19 -1.30 17.02 1.62
C PHE A 19 -0.13 17.80 2.21
N ALA A 20 -0.28 18.39 3.40
CA ALA A 20 0.80 19.09 4.09
C ALA A 20 1.95 18.14 4.44
N ILE A 21 1.65 16.93 4.92
CA ILE A 21 2.66 15.89 5.21
C ILE A 21 3.37 15.47 3.92
N ALA A 22 2.63 15.21 2.84
CA ALA A 22 3.20 14.83 1.55
C ALA A 22 4.15 15.93 1.01
N TYR A 23 3.68 17.18 0.98
CA TYR A 23 4.47 18.32 0.54
C TYR A 23 5.76 18.51 1.35
N TRP A 24 5.67 18.36 2.67
CA TRP A 24 6.84 18.45 3.55
C TRP A 24 7.84 17.31 3.33
N ALA A 25 7.34 16.09 3.14
CA ALA A 25 8.17 14.92 2.89
C ALA A 25 8.92 15.03 1.55
N ASP A 26 8.24 15.46 0.49
CA ASP A 26 8.82 15.66 -0.84
C ASP A 26 9.88 16.78 -0.82
N ARG A 27 9.55 17.93 -0.21
CA ARG A 27 10.52 19.04 -0.07
C ARG A 27 11.77 18.61 0.69
N ARG A 28 11.65 17.77 1.71
CA ARG A 28 12.81 17.22 2.43
C ARG A 28 13.60 16.24 1.57
N ALA A 29 12.94 15.42 0.77
CA ALA A 29 13.60 14.53 -0.19
C ALA A 29 14.43 15.32 -1.21
N ASP A 30 13.90 16.42 -1.75
CA ASP A 30 14.60 17.30 -2.70
C ASP A 30 15.84 17.97 -2.09
N THR A 31 15.78 18.32 -0.80
CA THR A 31 16.94 18.89 -0.06
C THR A 31 18.01 17.86 0.34
N GLY A 32 17.89 16.61 -0.15
CA GLY A 32 18.83 15.52 0.15
C GLY A 32 18.64 14.89 1.54
N ARG A 33 17.61 15.28 2.30
CA ARG A 33 17.27 14.72 3.62
C ARG A 33 15.97 13.92 3.55
N SER A 34 15.97 12.89 2.71
CA SER A 34 14.78 12.06 2.47
C SER A 34 14.31 11.35 3.74
N VAL A 35 13.11 11.70 4.20
CA VAL A 35 12.43 11.04 5.32
C VAL A 35 11.75 9.75 4.86
N ILE A 36 11.41 9.67 3.57
CA ILE A 36 10.77 8.50 2.94
C ILE A 36 11.75 7.36 2.64
N ALA A 37 13.05 7.64 2.54
CA ALA A 37 14.10 6.64 2.32
C ALA A 37 14.47 5.87 3.61
N ASN A 38 13.47 5.55 4.45
CA ASN A 38 13.65 4.81 5.69
C ASN A 38 12.92 3.46 5.59
N PRO A 39 13.56 2.33 5.97
CA PRO A 39 12.91 1.02 6.03
C PRO A 39 11.58 0.99 6.79
N THR A 40 11.42 1.79 7.85
CA THR A 40 10.14 1.85 8.59
C THR A 40 9.03 2.51 7.78
N VAL A 41 9.32 3.60 7.06
CA VAL A 41 8.35 4.25 6.18
C VAL A 41 7.95 3.31 5.04
N TYR A 42 8.93 2.59 4.47
CA TYR A 42 8.66 1.55 3.49
C TYR A 42 7.75 0.45 4.04
N ALA A 43 8.04 -0.08 5.23
CA ALA A 43 7.20 -1.11 5.87
C ALA A 43 5.79 -0.60 6.19
N LEU A 44 5.67 0.62 6.72
CA LEU A 44 4.37 1.26 7.00
C LEU A 44 3.58 1.53 5.71
N SER A 45 4.23 1.83 4.60
CA SER A 45 3.56 2.04 3.32
C SER A 45 2.85 0.79 2.79
N LEU A 46 3.30 -0.41 3.18
CA LEU A 46 2.62 -1.67 2.82
C LEU A 46 1.21 -1.76 3.42
N ALA A 47 0.91 -0.98 4.47
CA ALA A 47 -0.43 -0.90 5.05
C ALA A 47 -1.49 -0.33 4.08
N VAL A 48 -1.06 0.25 2.94
CA VAL A 48 -1.96 0.63 1.83
C VAL A 48 -2.82 -0.54 1.35
N TYR A 49 -2.41 -1.79 1.61
CA TYR A 49 -3.22 -2.98 1.40
C TYR A 49 -4.60 -2.91 2.10
N CYS A 50 -4.67 -2.31 3.30
CA CYS A 50 -5.88 -2.16 4.10
C CYS A 50 -6.72 -0.96 3.63
N THR A 51 -7.30 -1.08 2.43
CA THR A 51 -8.09 -0.01 1.81
C THR A 51 -9.51 0.10 2.36
N ALA A 52 -10.20 1.20 2.04
CA ALA A 52 -11.62 1.38 2.34
C ALA A 52 -12.49 0.21 1.83
N TRP A 53 -12.13 -0.40 0.69
CA TRP A 53 -12.80 -1.59 0.16
C TRP A 53 -12.75 -2.76 1.16
N THR A 54 -11.58 -3.03 1.73
CA THR A 54 -11.42 -4.11 2.73
C THR A 54 -12.20 -3.82 4.01
N TYR A 55 -12.26 -2.55 4.43
CA TYR A 55 -13.02 -2.12 5.60
C TYR A 55 -14.53 -2.31 5.39
N TYR A 56 -15.11 -1.68 4.37
CA TYR A 56 -16.55 -1.77 4.11
C TYR A 56 -17.00 -3.20 3.79
N GLY A 57 -16.18 -3.95 3.04
CA GLY A 57 -16.45 -5.37 2.77
C GLY A 57 -16.44 -6.23 4.03
N SER A 58 -15.50 -6.00 4.94
CA SER A 58 -15.41 -6.74 6.21
C SER A 58 -16.56 -6.41 7.16
N VAL A 59 -16.95 -5.13 7.25
CA VAL A 59 -18.13 -4.71 8.04
C VAL A 59 -19.41 -5.31 7.48
N GLY A 60 -19.60 -5.29 6.16
CA GLY A 60 -20.75 -5.93 5.51
C GLY A 60 -20.81 -7.44 5.75
N ARG A 61 -19.65 -8.13 5.65
CA ARG A 61 -19.55 -9.56 5.99
C ARG A 61 -19.80 -9.84 7.46
N ALA A 62 -19.31 -8.99 8.37
CA ALA A 62 -19.56 -9.12 9.79
C ALA A 62 -21.06 -9.00 10.12
N ALA A 63 -21.76 -8.06 9.48
CA ALA A 63 -23.20 -7.91 9.64
C ALA A 63 -24.01 -9.11 9.10
N ALA A 64 -23.56 -9.73 8.00
CA ALA A 64 -24.30 -10.81 7.33
C ALA A 64 -23.97 -12.22 7.84
N SER A 65 -22.70 -12.51 8.15
CA SER A 65 -22.21 -13.86 8.46
C SER A 65 -21.27 -13.92 9.66
N GLY A 66 -21.18 -12.86 10.46
CA GLY A 66 -20.37 -12.82 11.67
C GLY A 66 -18.87 -12.92 11.36
N VAL A 67 -18.20 -13.99 11.80
CA VAL A 67 -16.74 -14.15 11.68
C VAL A 67 -16.23 -14.43 10.25
N GLY A 68 -17.10 -14.44 9.25
CA GLY A 68 -16.75 -14.68 7.84
C GLY A 68 -15.80 -13.64 7.20
N PHE A 69 -15.49 -12.55 7.89
CA PHE A 69 -14.47 -11.59 7.45
C PHE A 69 -13.04 -12.03 7.77
N LEU A 70 -12.81 -12.86 8.81
CA LEU A 70 -11.47 -13.23 9.30
C LEU A 70 -10.51 -13.75 8.21
N PRO A 71 -10.95 -14.58 7.24
CA PRO A 71 -10.07 -15.07 6.19
C PRO A 71 -9.40 -13.96 5.37
N ILE A 72 -10.03 -12.78 5.22
CA ILE A 72 -9.45 -11.66 4.46
C ILE A 72 -8.25 -11.01 5.17
N TYR A 73 -8.14 -11.19 6.48
CA TYR A 73 -7.01 -10.71 7.28
C TYR A 73 -5.98 -11.82 7.52
N LEU A 74 -6.45 -13.03 7.82
CA LEU A 74 -5.58 -14.18 8.09
C LEU A 74 -4.84 -14.66 6.83
N GLY A 75 -5.53 -14.73 5.68
CA GLY A 75 -4.93 -15.19 4.43
C GLY A 75 -3.70 -14.37 4.02
N PRO A 76 -3.81 -13.03 3.89
CA PRO A 76 -2.67 -12.18 3.58
C PRO A 76 -1.58 -12.21 4.65
N THR A 77 -1.93 -12.33 5.92
CA THR A 77 -0.95 -12.44 7.02
C THR A 77 -0.10 -13.71 6.88
N LEU A 78 -0.74 -14.85 6.60
CA LEU A 78 -0.03 -16.12 6.36
C LEU A 78 0.75 -16.09 5.05
N ALA A 79 0.16 -15.53 3.99
CA ALA A 79 0.83 -15.35 2.71
C ALA A 79 2.06 -14.48 2.86
N ALA A 80 2.02 -13.39 3.63
CA ALA A 80 3.15 -12.49 3.86
C ALA A 80 4.37 -13.24 4.41
N THR A 81 4.18 -14.19 5.33
CA THR A 81 5.26 -15.02 5.90
C THR A 81 6.01 -15.81 4.83
N LEU A 82 5.30 -16.39 3.86
CA LEU A 82 5.89 -17.15 2.76
C LEU A 82 6.36 -16.25 1.60
N TRP A 83 5.68 -15.14 1.40
CA TRP A 83 5.87 -14.20 0.29
C TRP A 83 7.18 -13.42 0.42
N VAL A 84 7.69 -13.21 1.64
CA VAL A 84 9.01 -12.57 1.88
C VAL A 84 10.12 -13.26 1.08
N PHE A 85 10.12 -14.61 1.03
CA PHE A 85 11.14 -15.35 0.27
C PHE A 85 11.05 -15.09 -1.24
N LEU A 86 9.82 -15.00 -1.78
CA LEU A 86 9.58 -14.67 -3.18
C LEU A 86 9.96 -13.23 -3.48
N LEU A 87 9.61 -12.28 -2.62
CA LEU A 87 9.98 -10.87 -2.77
C LEU A 87 11.49 -10.67 -2.83
N LEU A 88 12.25 -11.33 -1.95
CA LEU A 88 13.72 -11.22 -1.96
C LEU A 88 14.31 -11.72 -3.29
N LYS A 89 13.75 -12.81 -3.84
CA LYS A 89 14.16 -13.33 -5.15
C LYS A 89 13.80 -12.37 -6.28
N MET A 90 12.58 -11.83 -6.28
CA MET A 90 12.13 -10.84 -7.27
C MET A 90 12.99 -9.59 -7.23
N VAL A 91 13.23 -9.02 -6.05
CA VAL A 91 14.07 -7.82 -5.88
C VAL A 91 15.49 -8.04 -6.39
N ARG A 92 16.07 -9.22 -6.17
CA ARG A 92 17.41 -9.56 -6.68
C ARG A 92 17.44 -9.57 -8.22
N ILE A 93 16.46 -10.21 -8.86
CA ILE A 93 16.35 -10.26 -10.32
C ILE A 93 16.10 -8.86 -10.88
N SER A 94 15.18 -8.10 -10.27
CA SER A 94 14.86 -6.74 -10.71
C SER A 94 16.07 -5.81 -10.66
N LYS A 95 16.87 -5.90 -9.59
CA LYS A 95 18.13 -5.13 -9.50
C LYS A 95 19.17 -5.57 -10.54
N SER A 96 19.31 -6.88 -10.77
CA SER A 96 20.26 -7.40 -11.76
C SER A 96 19.92 -7.00 -13.20
N GLN A 97 18.63 -6.87 -13.52
CA GLN A 97 18.15 -6.56 -14.87
C GLN A 97 17.64 -5.11 -15.02
N ARG A 98 17.83 -4.26 -14.00
CA ARG A 98 17.35 -2.86 -13.95
C ARG A 98 15.85 -2.71 -14.29
N ILE A 99 15.04 -3.62 -13.77
CA ILE A 99 13.59 -3.66 -13.96
C ILE A 99 12.93 -2.75 -12.93
N THR A 100 12.10 -1.81 -13.38
CA THR A 100 11.45 -0.79 -12.53
C THR A 100 9.95 -0.99 -12.38
N SER A 101 9.33 -1.85 -13.19
CA SER A 101 7.89 -2.15 -13.13
C SER A 101 7.61 -3.66 -13.11
N ILE A 102 6.44 -4.05 -12.60
CA ILE A 102 5.98 -5.45 -12.64
C ILE A 102 5.77 -5.90 -14.10
N ALA A 103 5.31 -5.01 -14.97
CA ALA A 103 5.14 -5.30 -16.39
C ALA A 103 6.49 -5.66 -17.05
N ASP A 104 7.55 -4.91 -16.74
CA ASP A 104 8.91 -5.20 -17.22
C ASP A 104 9.46 -6.51 -16.63
N PHE A 105 9.09 -6.82 -15.39
CA PHE A 105 9.45 -8.08 -14.76
C PHE A 105 8.83 -9.29 -15.47
N VAL A 106 7.58 -9.17 -15.88
CA VAL A 106 6.90 -10.21 -16.64
C VAL A 106 7.44 -10.26 -18.07
N SER A 107 7.62 -9.12 -18.73
CA SER A 107 8.08 -9.08 -20.12
C SER A 107 9.51 -9.60 -20.29
N SER A 108 10.40 -9.40 -19.30
CA SER A 108 11.77 -9.95 -19.34
C SER A 108 11.79 -11.47 -19.24
N ARG A 109 10.79 -12.08 -18.59
CA ARG A 109 10.61 -13.53 -18.53
C ARG A 109 10.10 -14.12 -19.85
N TYR A 110 9.25 -13.40 -20.57
CA TYR A 110 8.59 -13.86 -21.79
C TYR A 110 9.20 -13.28 -23.09
N GLY A 111 10.40 -12.68 -23.01
CA GLY A 111 11.17 -12.27 -24.19
C GLY A 111 10.62 -11.04 -24.94
N LYS A 112 9.84 -10.18 -24.28
CA LYS A 112 9.20 -9.00 -24.90
C LYS A 112 8.41 -9.34 -26.18
N SER A 113 7.64 -10.42 -26.16
CA SER A 113 6.78 -10.79 -27.28
C SER A 113 5.76 -9.68 -27.56
N HIS A 114 5.82 -9.11 -28.77
CA HIS A 114 5.00 -7.99 -29.26
C HIS A 114 3.81 -8.47 -30.13
N LEU A 115 3.42 -9.74 -29.99
CA LEU A 115 2.30 -10.35 -30.71
C LEU A 115 0.95 -9.98 -30.08
#